data_AF-A0ABD5X2J0-F1
#
_entry.id   AF-A0ABD5X2J0-F1
#
_cell.length_a   1.000
_cell.length_b   1.000
_cell.length_c   1.000
_cell.angle_alpha   90.00
_cell.angle_beta   90.00
_cell.angle_gamma   90.00
#
_symmetry.space_group_name_H-M   'P 1'
#
loop_
_entity.id
_entity.type
_entity.pdbx_description
1 polymer ?
#
loop_
_entity_poly.entity_id
_entity_poly.type
_entity_poly.pdbx_seq_one_letter_code
_entity_poly.pdbx_strand_id
1 'polypeptide(L)'
;MALGTNTTFYETPNHPYQEERIAEESGLLGKYGLKNKEELWRAESELRQYRREARDALGATGGDESQAEAERSEFVARLQRLDILDEQESLADVLSLEVTDILERRLQTVVYRNGLANSVGQARQFISHGHITVNGARVQRPSYKVDADEEHSVAFDESSALSDELHPERAEDQ
;
A
#
# COMPACT_ATOMS: atom_id res chain seq x y z
N MET A 1 -10.01 -32.45 1.99
CA MET A 1 -9.55 -31.11 1.58
C MET A 1 -8.69 -30.57 2.70
N ALA A 2 -7.42 -30.29 2.46
CA ALA A 2 -6.60 -29.60 3.45
C ALA A 2 -7.17 -28.20 3.62
N LEU A 3 -7.79 -27.94 4.77
CA LEU A 3 -8.14 -26.58 5.18
C LEU A 3 -6.80 -25.87 5.36
N GLY A 4 -6.50 -24.93 4.46
CA GLY A 4 -5.24 -24.18 4.50
C GLY A 4 -4.98 -23.65 5.91
N THR A 5 -3.73 -23.75 6.36
CA THR A 5 -3.32 -23.20 7.65
C THR A 5 -3.64 -21.71 7.65
N ASN A 6 -4.49 -21.26 8.59
CA ASN A 6 -4.81 -19.84 8.76
C ASN A 6 -3.55 -19.11 9.26
N THR A 7 -2.72 -18.62 8.34
CA THR A 7 -1.51 -17.86 8.65
C THR A 7 -1.87 -16.39 8.78
N THR A 8 -1.57 -15.80 9.94
CA THR A 8 -1.68 -14.36 10.14
C THR A 8 -0.69 -13.64 9.23
N PHE A 9 -1.16 -12.64 8.49
CA PHE A 9 -0.35 -11.85 7.54
C PHE A 9 0.45 -10.72 8.21
N TYR A 10 0.61 -10.75 9.53
CA TYR A 10 1.36 -9.75 10.28
C TYR A 10 2.07 -10.36 11.49
N GLU A 11 3.14 -9.69 11.91
CA GLU A 11 3.86 -9.97 13.14
C GLU A 11 3.60 -8.85 14.15
N THR A 12 3.46 -9.21 15.43
CA THR A 12 3.33 -8.24 16.52
C THR A 12 4.71 -7.85 17.06
N PRO A 13 4.87 -6.63 17.60
CA PRO A 13 6.13 -6.23 18.21
C PRO A 13 6.55 -7.13 19.38
N ASN A 14 7.86 -7.33 19.54
CA ASN A 14 8.42 -8.21 20.57
C ASN A 14 8.11 -7.76 22.02
N HIS A 15 7.98 -6.46 22.24
CA HIS A 15 7.66 -5.91 23.57
C HIS A 15 6.47 -4.95 23.49
N PRO A 16 5.41 -5.12 24.29
CA PRO A 16 4.18 -4.34 24.13
C PRO A 16 4.36 -2.86 24.47
N TYR A 17 5.09 -2.52 25.53
CA TYR A 17 5.18 -1.17 26.09
C TYR A 17 6.53 -0.52 25.81
N GLN A 18 6.70 0.02 24.61
CA GLN A 18 7.87 0.81 24.21
C GLN A 18 7.37 2.20 23.80
N GLU A 19 7.75 3.23 24.54
CA GLU A 19 7.23 4.60 24.36
C GLU A 19 7.52 5.15 22.97
N GLU A 20 8.78 5.11 22.54
CA GLU A 20 9.24 5.59 21.23
C GLU A 20 8.45 4.94 20.08
N ARG A 21 8.39 3.60 20.06
CA ARG A 21 7.61 2.85 19.07
C ARG A 21 6.12 3.22 19.11
N ILE A 22 5.53 3.33 20.30
CA ILE A 22 4.11 3.68 20.42
C ILE A 22 3.84 5.07 19.86
N ALA A 23 4.73 6.03 20.10
CA ALA A 23 4.63 7.38 19.57
C ALA A 23 4.76 7.40 18.04
N GLU A 24 5.74 6.70 17.48
CA GLU A 24 5.93 6.55 16.03
C GLU A 24 4.72 5.89 15.36
N GLU A 25 4.28 4.74 15.87
CA GLU A 25 3.09 4.03 15.39
C GLU A 25 1.86 4.95 15.44
N SER A 26 1.68 5.69 16.55
CA SER A 26 0.56 6.64 16.68
C SER A 26 0.63 7.77 15.66
N GLY A 27 1.83 8.27 15.36
CA GLY A 27 2.06 9.29 14.33
C GLY A 27 1.68 8.77 12.94
N LEU A 28 2.11 7.56 12.59
CA LEU A 28 1.78 6.93 11.30
C LEU A 28 0.28 6.61 11.18
N LEU A 29 -0.35 6.12 12.26
CA LEU A 29 -1.80 5.88 12.27
C LEU A 29 -2.58 7.16 11.97
N GLY A 30 -2.19 8.28 12.59
CA GLY A 30 -2.80 9.59 12.36
C GLY A 30 -2.56 10.10 10.94
N LYS A 31 -1.31 10.07 10.47
CA LYS A 31 -0.93 10.55 9.13
C LYS A 31 -1.67 9.83 8.01
N TYR A 32 -1.78 8.50 8.08
CA TYR A 32 -2.41 7.67 7.03
C TYR A 32 -3.85 7.26 7.35
N GLY A 33 -4.47 7.79 8.41
CA GLY A 33 -5.86 7.50 8.79
C GLY A 33 -6.13 6.00 8.95
N LEU A 34 -5.21 5.28 9.59
CA LEU A 34 -5.30 3.83 9.80
C LEU A 34 -6.23 3.52 10.98
N LYS A 35 -7.06 2.49 10.87
CA LYS A 35 -8.04 2.16 11.92
C LYS A 35 -7.40 1.54 13.16
N ASN A 36 -6.39 0.70 12.97
CA ASN A 36 -5.74 -0.04 14.04
C ASN A 36 -4.26 -0.27 13.74
N LYS A 37 -3.48 -0.62 14.77
CA LYS A 37 -2.06 -0.98 14.65
C LYS A 37 -1.84 -2.22 13.78
N GLU A 38 -2.84 -3.09 13.69
CA GLU A 38 -2.78 -4.28 12.84
C GLU A 38 -2.59 -3.92 11.35
N GLU A 39 -3.28 -2.89 10.85
CA GLU A 39 -3.07 -2.40 9.48
C GLU A 39 -1.64 -1.90 9.25
N LEU A 40 -1.05 -1.24 10.26
CA LEU A 40 0.35 -0.81 10.21
C LEU A 40 1.30 -2.02 10.24
N TRP A 41 1.09 -2.96 11.15
CA TRP A 41 1.94 -4.15 11.26
C TRP A 41 1.87 -5.05 10.03
N ARG A 42 0.73 -5.09 9.31
CA ARG A 42 0.64 -5.75 8.00
C ARG A 42 1.55 -5.07 6.97
N ALA A 43 1.53 -3.74 6.88
CA ALA A 43 2.41 -2.99 5.98
C ALA A 43 3.90 -3.17 6.36
N GLU A 44 4.23 -3.17 7.65
CA GLU A 44 5.61 -3.48 8.07
C GLU A 44 6.01 -4.92 7.75
N SER A 45 5.08 -5.88 7.86
CA SER A 45 5.35 -7.29 7.54
C SER A 45 5.56 -7.48 6.04
N GLU A 46 4.80 -6.74 5.22
CA GLU A 46 4.99 -6.65 3.76
C GLU A 46 6.39 -6.10 3.43
N LEU A 47 6.83 -5.01 4.07
CA LEU A 47 8.19 -4.47 3.91
C LEU A 47 9.27 -5.49 4.32
N ARG A 48 9.05 -6.19 5.44
CA ARG A 48 9.98 -7.25 5.90
C ARG A 48 10.06 -8.39 4.88
N GLN A 49 8.95 -8.73 4.22
CA GLN A 49 8.92 -9.74 3.16
C GLN A 49 9.72 -9.28 1.94
N TYR A 50 9.51 -8.06 1.45
CA TYR A 50 10.28 -7.50 0.33
C TYR A 50 11.77 -7.44 0.63
N ARG A 51 12.15 -6.99 1.83
CA ARG A 51 13.56 -6.96 2.26
C ARG A 51 14.16 -8.38 2.40
N ARG A 52 13.34 -9.38 2.73
CA ARG A 52 13.79 -10.78 2.80
C ARG A 52 14.03 -11.32 1.39
N GLU A 53 13.07 -11.15 0.49
CA GLU A 53 13.18 -11.53 -0.92
C GLU A 53 14.41 -10.86 -1.57
N ALA A 54 14.64 -9.56 -1.33
CA ALA A 54 15.82 -8.84 -1.81
C ALA A 54 17.14 -9.41 -1.27
N ARG A 55 17.21 -9.71 0.03
CA ARG A 55 18.41 -10.33 0.64
C ARG A 55 18.69 -11.72 0.09
N ASP A 56 17.65 -12.52 -0.09
CA ASP A 56 17.78 -13.88 -0.62
C ASP A 56 18.25 -13.82 -2.09
N ALA A 57 17.70 -12.90 -2.88
CA ALA A 57 18.09 -12.66 -4.27
C ALA A 57 19.54 -12.16 -4.42
N LEU A 58 20.03 -11.33 -3.48
CA LEU A 58 21.42 -10.87 -3.42
C LEU A 58 22.39 -11.97 -2.94
N GLY A 59 21.95 -12.80 -2.00
CA GLY A 59 22.77 -13.82 -1.35
C GLY A 59 22.85 -15.16 -2.09
N ALA A 60 22.00 -15.38 -3.11
CA ALA A 60 21.97 -16.60 -3.91
C ALA A 60 23.31 -16.84 -4.63
N THR A 61 24.17 -17.67 -4.03
CA THR A 61 25.47 -18.07 -4.56
C THR A 61 25.43 -19.55 -4.89
N GLY A 62 25.56 -19.93 -6.17
CA GLY A 62 25.64 -21.34 -6.60
C GLY A 62 24.38 -21.97 -7.20
N GLY A 63 23.46 -21.17 -7.74
CA GLY A 63 22.31 -21.64 -8.54
C GLY A 63 22.50 -21.45 -10.05
N ASP A 64 21.50 -21.82 -10.85
CA ASP A 64 21.43 -21.44 -12.26
C ASP A 64 21.27 -19.93 -12.36
N GLU A 65 22.34 -19.24 -12.77
CA GLU A 65 22.42 -17.77 -12.85
C GLU A 65 21.26 -17.19 -13.67
N SER A 66 20.83 -17.90 -14.71
CA SER A 66 19.72 -17.48 -15.57
C SER A 66 18.38 -17.39 -14.83
N GLN A 67 18.09 -18.34 -13.95
CA GLN A 67 16.86 -18.34 -13.15
C GLN A 67 16.90 -17.24 -12.09
N ALA A 68 18.05 -17.10 -11.42
CA ALA A 68 18.23 -16.08 -10.38
C ALA A 68 18.11 -14.65 -10.95
N GLU A 69 18.63 -14.41 -12.17
CA GLU A 69 18.44 -13.13 -12.86
C GLU A 69 16.97 -12.87 -13.25
N ALA A 70 16.26 -13.90 -13.72
CA ALA A 70 14.85 -13.78 -14.05
C ALA A 70 14.01 -13.43 -12.80
N GLU A 71 14.20 -14.15 -11.69
CA GLU A 71 13.52 -13.88 -10.42
C GLU A 71 13.80 -12.46 -9.90
N ARG A 72 15.06 -12.00 -9.98
CA ARG A 72 15.44 -10.62 -9.62
C ARG A 72 14.69 -9.60 -10.48
N SER A 73 14.67 -9.80 -11.79
CA SER A 73 14.02 -8.87 -12.72
C SER A 73 12.50 -8.83 -12.51
N GLU A 74 11.88 -9.97 -12.23
CA GLU A 74 10.46 -10.07 -11.92
C GLU A 74 10.13 -9.38 -10.59
N PHE A 75 10.98 -9.56 -9.57
CA PHE A 75 10.82 -8.91 -8.28
C PHE A 75 10.87 -7.38 -8.40
N VAL A 76 11.89 -6.85 -9.08
CA VAL A 76 12.03 -5.41 -9.32
C VAL A 76 10.85 -4.88 -10.14
N ALA A 77 10.48 -5.56 -11.24
CA ALA A 77 9.35 -5.16 -12.07
C ALA A 77 8.02 -5.13 -11.29
N ARG A 78 7.82 -6.06 -10.35
CA ARG A 78 6.64 -6.08 -9.48
C ARG A 78 6.56 -4.87 -8.56
N LEU A 79 7.70 -4.46 -7.97
CA LEU A 79 7.76 -3.30 -7.08
C LEU A 79 7.63 -1.98 -7.87
N GLN A 80 8.22 -1.90 -9.06
CA GLN A 80 8.07 -0.76 -9.97
C GLN A 80 6.62 -0.62 -10.44
N ARG A 81 5.94 -1.73 -10.78
CA ARG A 81 4.51 -1.69 -11.13
C ARG A 81 3.64 -1.14 -10.01
N LEU A 82 3.99 -1.43 -8.76
CA LEU A 82 3.29 -0.90 -7.59
C LEU A 82 3.69 0.53 -7.24
N ASP A 83 4.65 1.12 -7.97
CA ASP A 83 5.23 2.44 -7.70
C ASP A 83 5.84 2.52 -6.28
N ILE A 84 6.43 1.42 -5.82
CA ILE A 84 7.19 1.36 -4.55
C ILE A 84 8.67 1.67 -4.80
N LEU A 85 9.17 1.35 -6.00
CA LEU A 85 10.51 1.68 -6.46
C LEU A 85 10.41 2.53 -7.72
N ASP A 86 11.31 3.50 -7.85
CA ASP A 86 11.47 4.27 -9.07
C ASP A 86 12.14 3.42 -10.18
N GLU A 87 12.02 3.85 -11.44
CA GLU A 87 12.67 3.18 -12.58
C GLU A 87 14.20 3.16 -12.49
N GLN A 88 14.79 4.13 -11.77
CA GLN A 88 16.24 4.24 -11.61
C GLN A 88 16.76 3.43 -10.41
N GLU A 89 15.89 2.98 -9.54
CA GLU A 89 16.25 2.23 -8.35
C GLU A 89 16.49 0.76 -8.67
N SER A 90 17.44 0.19 -7.93
CA SER A 90 17.94 -1.16 -8.09
C SER A 90 17.46 -2.07 -6.96
N LEU A 91 17.73 -3.37 -7.10
CA LEU A 91 17.45 -4.38 -6.06
C LEU A 91 18.03 -4.00 -4.67
N ALA A 92 19.16 -3.30 -4.64
CA ALA A 92 19.79 -2.90 -3.37
C ALA A 92 18.96 -1.85 -2.62
N ASP A 93 18.25 -0.98 -3.33
CA ASP A 93 17.50 0.14 -2.77
C ASP A 93 16.23 -0.33 -2.03
N VAL A 94 15.77 -1.56 -2.30
CA VAL A 94 14.72 -2.23 -1.51
C VAL A 94 15.08 -2.31 -0.02
N LEU A 95 16.36 -2.37 0.31
CA LEU A 95 16.81 -2.44 1.70
C LEU A 95 16.65 -1.11 2.44
N SER A 96 16.63 0.02 1.72
CA SER A 96 16.42 1.36 2.28
C SER A 96 14.94 1.78 2.38
N LEU A 97 14.02 1.10 1.69
CA LEU A 97 12.59 1.40 1.73
C LEU A 97 12.04 1.50 3.15
N GLU A 98 11.13 2.44 3.38
CA GLU A 98 10.44 2.65 4.65
C GLU A 98 8.99 2.13 4.59
N VAL A 99 8.33 2.03 5.75
CA VAL A 99 6.92 1.61 5.81
C VAL A 99 6.00 2.65 5.16
N THR A 100 6.45 3.91 5.08
CA THR A 100 5.73 4.99 4.41
C THR A 100 5.50 4.68 2.95
N ASP A 101 6.50 4.18 2.23
CA ASP A 101 6.41 3.89 0.79
C ASP A 101 5.29 2.89 0.51
N ILE A 102 5.16 1.89 1.40
CA ILE A 102 4.08 0.91 1.34
C ILE A 102 2.71 1.54 1.68
N LEU A 103 2.64 2.42 2.66
CA LEU A 103 1.39 3.10 3.06
C LEU A 103 0.93 4.13 2.02
N GLU A 104 1.86 4.72 1.28
CA GLU A 104 1.59 5.69 0.23
C GLU A 104 0.84 5.10 -0.95
N ARG A 105 1.13 3.83 -1.31
CA ARG A 105 0.48 3.12 -2.42
C ARG A 105 -0.92 2.56 -2.10
N ARG A 106 -1.45 2.82 -0.90
CA ARG A 106 -2.80 2.41 -0.54
C ARG A 106 -3.84 3.28 -1.25
N LEU A 107 -4.93 2.67 -1.72
CA LEU A 107 -6.06 3.38 -2.34
C LEU A 107 -6.58 4.52 -1.46
N GLN A 108 -6.62 4.33 -0.14
CA GLN A 108 -7.00 5.37 0.82
C GLN A 108 -6.11 6.63 0.70
N THR A 109 -4.80 6.43 0.60
CA THR A 109 -3.82 7.52 0.50
C THR A 109 -3.86 8.16 -0.89
N VAL A 110 -3.95 7.34 -1.95
CA VAL A 110 -4.07 7.80 -3.34
C VAL A 110 -5.33 8.65 -3.55
N VAL A 111 -6.48 8.21 -3.06
CA VAL A 111 -7.74 8.99 -3.15
C VAL A 111 -7.63 10.35 -2.46
N TYR A 112 -6.93 10.42 -1.32
CA TYR A 112 -6.67 11.68 -0.63
C TYR A 112 -5.68 12.56 -1.41
N ARG A 113 -4.58 12.00 -1.93
CA ARG A 113 -3.56 12.72 -2.71
C ARG A 113 -4.11 13.27 -4.02
N ASN A 114 -5.01 12.53 -4.68
CA ASN A 114 -5.67 12.95 -5.91
C ASN A 114 -6.75 14.03 -5.69
N GLY A 115 -6.92 14.52 -4.45
CA GLY A 115 -7.91 15.55 -4.14
C GLY A 115 -9.35 15.07 -4.24
N LEU A 116 -9.61 13.76 -4.26
CA LEU A 116 -10.99 13.24 -4.28
C LEU A 116 -11.65 13.33 -2.89
N ALA A 117 -10.86 13.51 -1.84
CA ALA A 117 -11.36 13.65 -0.47
C ALA A 117 -10.58 14.73 0.30
N ASN A 118 -11.26 15.47 1.16
CA ASN A 118 -10.66 16.51 2.01
C ASN A 118 -9.79 15.97 3.13
N SER A 119 -9.99 14.70 3.51
CA SER A 119 -9.20 14.05 4.55
C SER A 119 -9.03 12.56 4.28
N VAL A 120 -8.00 11.98 4.87
CA VAL A 120 -7.71 10.54 4.77
C VAL A 120 -8.84 9.68 5.38
N GLY A 121 -9.57 10.23 6.37
CA GLY A 121 -10.76 9.61 6.95
C GLY A 121 -11.96 9.63 5.99
N GLN A 122 -12.19 10.75 5.31
CA GLN A 122 -13.24 10.87 4.29
C GLN A 122 -12.95 9.97 3.08
N ALA A 123 -11.68 9.87 2.65
CA ALA A 123 -11.26 8.93 1.61
C ALA A 123 -11.65 7.47 1.96
N ARG A 124 -11.41 7.05 3.22
CA ARG A 124 -11.84 5.72 3.69
C ARG A 124 -13.36 5.55 3.63
N GLN A 125 -14.11 6.57 4.02
CA GLN A 125 -15.57 6.53 3.97
C GLN A 125 -16.05 6.33 2.53
N PHE A 126 -15.54 7.12 1.60
CA PHE A 126 -15.89 7.04 0.17
C PHE A 126 -15.59 5.66 -0.42
N ILE A 127 -14.41 5.11 -0.11
CA ILE A 127 -14.05 3.75 -0.53
C ILE A 127 -15.01 2.72 0.09
N SER A 128 -15.20 2.74 1.41
CA SER A 128 -16.02 1.74 2.11
C SER A 128 -17.50 1.77 1.73
N HIS A 129 -18.03 2.94 1.36
CA HIS A 129 -19.40 3.10 0.86
C HIS A 129 -19.53 2.81 -0.64
N GLY A 130 -18.41 2.55 -1.32
CA GLY A 130 -18.40 2.17 -2.72
C GLY A 130 -18.61 3.34 -3.68
N HIS A 131 -18.11 4.52 -3.34
CA HIS A 131 -18.13 5.69 -4.21
C HIS A 131 -16.91 5.80 -5.12
N ILE A 132 -15.88 4.98 -4.92
CA ILE A 132 -14.62 5.01 -5.67
C ILE A 132 -14.53 3.82 -6.63
N THR A 133 -14.03 4.09 -7.82
CA THR A 133 -13.69 3.10 -8.84
C THR A 133 -12.20 3.15 -9.16
N VAL A 134 -11.65 2.00 -9.54
CA VAL A 134 -10.29 1.85 -10.09
C VAL A 134 -10.46 1.06 -11.39
N ASN A 135 -9.98 1.61 -12.50
CA ASN A 135 -10.15 1.03 -13.84
C ASN A 135 -11.63 0.66 -14.15
N GLY A 136 -12.57 1.53 -13.76
CA GLY A 136 -14.01 1.34 -13.93
C GLY A 136 -14.67 0.31 -13.01
N ALA A 137 -13.91 -0.40 -12.17
CA ALA A 137 -14.44 -1.34 -11.19
C ALA A 137 -14.54 -0.71 -9.80
N ARG A 138 -15.67 -0.89 -9.12
CA ARG A 138 -15.87 -0.39 -7.75
C ARG A 138 -14.99 -1.14 -6.75
N VAL A 139 -14.12 -0.42 -6.05
CA VAL A 139 -13.22 -0.99 -5.04
C VAL A 139 -13.61 -0.49 -3.65
N GLN A 140 -13.94 -1.42 -2.75
CA GLN A 140 -14.38 -1.10 -1.37
C GLN A 140 -13.32 -1.38 -0.30
N ARG A 141 -12.08 -1.71 -0.70
CA ARG A 141 -10.98 -2.06 0.21
C ARG A 141 -9.97 -0.92 0.29
N PRO A 142 -9.89 -0.18 1.41
CA PRO A 142 -8.93 0.93 1.58
C PRO A 142 -7.46 0.51 1.55
N SER A 143 -7.18 -0.78 1.79
CA SER A 143 -5.85 -1.38 1.76
C SER A 143 -5.43 -1.88 0.38
N TYR A 144 -6.26 -1.71 -0.66
CA TYR A 144 -5.90 -2.03 -2.03
C TYR A 144 -4.63 -1.26 -2.41
N LYS A 145 -3.64 -1.95 -3.00
CA LYS A 145 -2.46 -1.30 -3.57
C LYS A 145 -2.78 -0.91 -5.00
N VAL A 146 -2.63 0.37 -5.31
CA VAL A 146 -2.91 0.90 -6.64
C VAL A 146 -1.64 0.77 -7.47
N ASP A 147 -1.71 0.06 -8.58
CA ASP A 147 -0.61 0.00 -9.54
C ASP A 147 -0.38 1.40 -10.15
N ALA A 148 0.85 1.71 -10.55
CA ALA A 148 1.22 2.99 -11.17
C ALA A 148 0.31 3.31 -12.37
N ASP A 149 0.07 2.29 -13.21
CA ASP A 149 -0.78 2.39 -14.39
C ASP A 149 -2.26 2.58 -14.04
N GLU A 150 -2.71 2.20 -12.85
CA GLU A 150 -4.12 2.32 -12.47
C GLU A 150 -4.44 3.65 -11.79
N GLU A 151 -3.42 4.38 -11.31
CA GLU A 151 -3.59 5.56 -10.47
C GLU A 151 -4.39 6.68 -11.15
N HIS A 152 -4.15 6.91 -12.44
CA HIS A 152 -4.89 7.91 -13.22
C HIS A 152 -6.36 7.52 -13.46
N SER A 153 -6.71 6.24 -13.30
CA SER A 153 -8.07 5.73 -13.47
C SER A 153 -8.91 5.78 -12.19
N VAL A 154 -8.33 6.26 -11.08
CA VAL A 154 -9.04 6.39 -9.80
C VAL A 154 -10.02 7.57 -9.87
N ALA A 155 -11.31 7.27 -9.85
CA ALA A 155 -12.37 8.27 -9.98
C ALA A 155 -13.61 7.90 -9.15
N PHE A 156 -14.55 8.84 -9.05
CA PHE A 156 -15.87 8.54 -8.48
C PHE A 156 -16.66 7.62 -9.40
N ASP A 157 -17.44 6.73 -8.78
CA ASP A 157 -18.40 5.87 -9.47
C ASP A 157 -19.52 6.71 -10.09
N GLU A 158 -19.89 6.41 -11.33
CA GLU A 158 -20.92 7.15 -12.08
C GLU A 158 -22.30 7.13 -11.39
N SER A 159 -22.60 6.08 -10.62
CA SER A 159 -23.87 5.97 -9.89
C SER A 159 -23.85 6.70 -8.54
N SER A 160 -22.71 7.25 -8.13
CA SER A 160 -22.55 7.97 -6.88
C SER A 160 -23.06 9.40 -6.99
N ALA A 161 -23.70 9.90 -5.95
CA ALA A 161 -24.04 11.33 -5.83
C ALA A 161 -22.80 12.24 -5.83
N LEU A 162 -21.63 11.70 -5.43
CA LEU A 162 -20.34 12.42 -5.43
C LEU A 162 -19.72 12.58 -6.83
N SER A 163 -20.31 11.95 -7.86
CA SER A 163 -19.90 12.19 -9.25
C SER A 163 -20.21 13.62 -9.69
N ASP A 164 -21.25 14.24 -9.12
CA ASP A 164 -21.61 15.63 -9.38
C ASP A 164 -20.54 16.57 -8.81
N GLU A 165 -19.98 17.42 -9.67
CA GLU A 165 -18.98 18.43 -9.31
C GLU A 165 -19.51 19.45 -8.30
N LEU A 166 -20.82 19.71 -8.28
CA LEU A 166 -21.45 20.68 -7.38
C LEU A 166 -21.84 20.08 -6.01
N HIS A 167 -21.49 18.82 -5.75
CA HIS A 167 -21.84 18.17 -4.49
C HIS A 167 -21.08 18.81 -3.31
N PRO A 168 -21.77 19.20 -2.21
CA PRO A 168 -21.15 19.94 -1.10
C PRO A 168 -20.02 19.19 -0.37
N GLU A 169 -20.05 17.86 -0.41
CA GLU A 169 -19.03 17.00 0.20
C GLU A 169 -17.83 16.68 -0.71
N ARG A 170 -17.80 17.17 -1.96
CA ARG A 170 -16.57 17.07 -2.78
C ARG A 170 -15.48 17.92 -2.14
N ALA A 171 -14.23 17.55 -2.41
CA ALA A 171 -13.14 18.41 -2.04
C ALA A 171 -13.22 19.70 -2.85
N GLU A 172 -13.19 20.84 -2.15
CA GLU A 172 -12.91 22.12 -2.80
C GLU A 172 -11.43 22.09 -3.21
N ASP A 173 -11.10 22.57 -4.41
CA ASP A 173 -9.73 22.56 -4.95
C ASP A 173 -8.72 23.02 -3.88
N GLN A 174 -7.82 22.11 -3.46
CA GLN A 174 -6.75 22.37 -2.48
C GLN A 174 -5.52 23.00 -3.11
#